data_AF-A0A840QGR6-F1
#
_entry.id   AF-A0A840QGR6-F1
#
_cell.length_a   1.000
_cell.length_b   1.000
_cell.length_c   1.000
_cell.angle_alpha   90.00
_cell.angle_beta   90.00
_cell.angle_gamma   90.00
#
_symmetry.space_group_name_H-M   'P 1'
#
loop_
_entity.id
_entity.type
_entity.pdbx_description
1 polymer ?
#
loop_
_entity_poly.entity_id
_entity_poly.type
_entity_poly.pdbx_seq_one_letter_code
_entity_poly.pdbx_strand_id
1 'polypeptide(L)' 'MSVFAQAVHALLDVVRSRAVTWGCRRLYLTSEPDNTAAHSAWTNLGFTNVPGDHNVNGVSVITDFKGPDKSRAVYELIIK' A
#
# COMPACT_ATOMS: atom_id res chain seq x y z
N MET A 1 16.98 -14.09 -6.71
CA MET A 1 15.60 -13.63 -6.50
C MET A 1 14.74 -14.84 -6.13
N SER A 2 14.01 -14.81 -5.01
CA SER A 2 13.18 -15.94 -4.59
C SER A 2 11.86 -15.97 -5.35
N VAL A 3 11.30 -17.16 -5.57
CA VAL A 3 10.05 -17.40 -6.34
C VAL A 3 8.85 -16.62 -5.78
N PHE A 4 8.82 -16.36 -4.47
CA PHE A 4 7.74 -15.59 -3.83
C PHE A 4 7.71 -14.12 -4.26
N ALA A 5 8.87 -13.50 -4.43
CA ALA A 5 8.92 -12.12 -4.92
C ALA A 5 8.34 -12.04 -6.34
N GLN A 6 8.57 -13.04 -7.19
CA GLN A 6 8.05 -13.09 -8.56
C GLN A 6 6.51 -13.09 -8.60
N ALA A 7 5.87 -13.84 -7.69
CA ALA A 7 4.41 -13.99 -7.67
C ALA A 7 3.68 -12.70 -7.27
N VAL A 8 4.21 -11.94 -6.30
CA VAL A 8 3.63 -10.67 -5.86
C VAL A 8 3.68 -9.62 -6.97
N HIS A 9 4.82 -9.53 -7.68
CA HIS A 9 4.94 -8.63 -8.83
C HIS A 9 3.97 -9.01 -9.94
N ALA A 10 3.87 -10.30 -10.29
CA ALA A 10 2.96 -10.77 -11.32
C ALA A 10 1.49 -10.45 -10.99
N LEU A 11 1.07 -10.63 -9.73
CA LEU A 11 -0.28 -10.28 -9.31
C LEU A 11 -0.53 -8.77 -9.39
N LEU A 12 0.40 -7.95 -8.90
CA LEU A 12 0.27 -6.50 -8.94
C LEU A 12 0.24 -5.96 -10.38
N ASP A 13 1.02 -6.56 -11.29
CA ASP A 13 1.00 -6.20 -12.71
C ASP A 13 -0.37 -6.47 -13.34
N VAL A 14 -1.00 -7.59 -13.02
CA VAL A 14 -2.36 -7.91 -13.48
C VAL A 14 -3.38 -6.92 -12.92
N VAL A 15 -3.30 -6.61 -11.62
CA VAL A 15 -4.20 -5.62 -10.98
C VAL A 15 -4.01 -4.24 -11.61
N ARG A 16 -2.77 -3.81 -11.82
CA ARG A 16 -2.45 -2.52 -12.45
C ARG A 16 -2.95 -2.45 -13.88
N SER A 17 -2.71 -3.50 -14.67
CA SER A 17 -3.21 -3.60 -16.05
C SER A 17 -4.73 -3.46 -16.10
N ARG A 18 -5.45 -4.15 -15.20
CA ARG A 18 -6.91 -4.05 -15.13
C ARG A 18 -7.36 -2.64 -14.75
N ALA A 19 -6.70 -2.02 -13.77
CA ALA A 19 -7.03 -0.68 -13.33
C ALA A 19 -6.83 0.38 -14.44
N VAL A 20 -5.80 0.23 -15.27
CA VAL A 20 -5.61 1.06 -16.47
C VAL A 20 -6.81 0.91 -17.42
N THR A 21 -7.25 -0.32 -17.71
CA THR A 21 -8.39 -0.55 -18.62
C THR A 21 -9.71 0.03 -18.11
N TRP A 22 -9.83 0.24 -16.79
CA TRP A 22 -11.00 0.87 -16.17
C TRP A 22 -10.86 2.39 -16.00
N GLY A 23 -9.76 2.99 -16.45
CA GLY A 23 -9.51 4.43 -16.29
C GLY A 23 -9.22 4.84 -14.85
N CYS A 24 -8.78 3.93 -14.00
CA CYS A 24 -8.36 4.25 -12.64
C CYS A 24 -7.11 5.14 -12.67
N ARG A 25 -7.04 6.12 -11.77
CA ARG A 25 -5.87 7.01 -11.64
C ARG A 25 -4.89 6.58 -10.56
N ARG A 26 -5.37 5.80 -9.58
CA ARG A 26 -4.60 5.38 -8.40
C ARG A 26 -5.06 4.01 -7.93
N LEU A 27 -4.12 3.24 -7.36
CA LEU A 27 -4.42 2.07 -6.53
C LEU A 27 -4.17 2.42 -5.06
N TYR A 28 -4.99 1.86 -4.17
CA TYR A 28 -4.83 2.02 -2.72
C TYR A 28 -4.73 0.66 -2.04
N LEU A 29 -3.94 0.59 -0.97
CA LEU A 29 -3.93 -0.52 -0.03
C LEU A 29 -3.73 -0.01 1.40
N THR A 30 -4.03 -0.86 2.37
CA THR A 30 -3.86 -0.56 3.80
C THR A 30 -3.10 -1.68 4.49
N SER A 31 -2.26 -1.34 5.47
CA SER A 31 -1.64 -2.30 6.39
C SER A 31 -1.83 -1.87 7.84
N GLU A 32 -1.59 -2.79 8.77
CA GLU A 32 -1.46 -2.41 10.18
C GLU A 32 -0.27 -1.44 10.36
N PRO A 33 -0.39 -0.43 11.24
CA PRO A 33 0.63 0.59 11.46
C PRO A 33 2.02 0.08 11.88
N ASP A 34 2.05 -1.00 12.65
CA ASP A 34 3.27 -1.58 13.23
C ASP A 34 3.93 -2.64 12.32
N ASN A 35 3.30 -2.98 11.20
CA ASN A 35 3.84 -3.95 10.25
C ASN A 35 4.89 -3.32 9.33
N THR A 36 6.10 -3.15 9.85
CA THR A 36 7.24 -2.56 9.14
C THR A 36 7.68 -3.38 7.92
N ALA A 37 7.51 -4.72 7.95
CA ALA A 37 7.79 -5.57 6.80
C ALA A 37 6.85 -5.26 5.61
N ALA A 38 5.56 -5.04 5.89
CA ALA A 38 4.61 -4.60 4.88
C ALA A 38 4.96 -3.19 4.35
N HIS A 39 5.31 -2.26 5.23
CA HIS A 39 5.76 -0.92 4.84
C HIS A 39 6.95 -0.98 3.85
N SER A 40 7.99 -1.74 4.17
CA SER A 40 9.14 -1.90 3.28
C SER A 40 8.77 -2.59 1.96
N ALA A 41 7.88 -3.59 1.99
CA ALA A 41 7.43 -4.26 0.77
C ALA A 41 6.68 -3.29 -0.16
N TRP A 42 5.72 -2.52 0.36
CA TRP A 42 4.91 -1.61 -0.46
C TRP A 42 5.71 -0.46 -1.05
N THR A 43 6.62 0.13 -0.26
CA THR A 43 7.49 1.20 -0.75
C THR A 43 8.46 0.72 -1.82
N ASN A 44 9.02 -0.50 -1.70
CA ASN A 44 9.84 -1.12 -2.75
C ASN A 44 9.05 -1.44 -4.02
N LEU A 45 7.73 -1.68 -3.91
CA LEU A 45 6.82 -1.88 -5.03
C LEU A 45 6.31 -0.56 -5.65
N GLY A 46 6.82 0.58 -5.19
CA GLY A 46 6.53 1.90 -5.74
C GLY A 46 5.29 2.59 -5.15
N PHE A 47 4.68 2.02 -4.11
CA PHE A 47 3.63 2.71 -3.38
C PHE A 47 4.21 3.79 -2.45
N THR A 48 3.50 4.90 -2.33
CA THR A 48 3.82 5.99 -1.40
C THR A 48 2.90 5.89 -0.18
N ASN A 49 3.46 5.97 1.03
CA ASN A 49 2.67 6.07 2.26
C ASN A 49 2.00 7.46 2.31
N VAL A 50 0.67 7.47 2.34
CA VAL A 50 -0.15 8.68 2.37
C VAL A 50 -0.01 9.34 3.75
N PRO A 51 0.15 10.67 3.83
CA PRO A 51 0.15 11.39 5.09
C PRO A 51 -1.15 11.18 5.88
N GLY A 52 -1.02 10.78 7.12
CA GLY A 52 -2.09 10.71 8.10
C GLY A 52 -1.91 11.72 9.24
N ASP A 53 -2.51 11.43 10.39
CA ASP A 53 -2.59 12.33 11.55
C ASP A 53 -1.50 12.07 12.61
N HIS A 54 -0.83 10.91 12.56
CA HIS A 54 0.30 10.61 13.42
C HIS A 54 1.30 9.66 12.73
N ASN A 55 2.40 9.36 13.44
CA ASN A 55 3.41 8.41 13.00
C ASN A 55 3.59 7.27 14.00
N VAL A 56 3.75 6.05 13.49
CA VAL A 56 4.13 4.87 14.25
C VAL A 56 5.38 4.28 13.60
N ASN A 57 6.52 4.29 14.30
CA ASN A 57 7.79 3.76 13.78
C ASN A 57 8.20 4.32 12.40
N GLY A 58 7.94 5.60 12.15
CA GLY A 58 8.23 6.25 10.86
C GLY A 58 7.22 5.99 9.74
N VAL A 59 6.15 5.23 10.01
CA VAL A 59 5.02 5.06 9.10
C VAL A 59 3.94 6.09 9.46
N SER A 60 3.45 6.82 8.45
CA SER A 60 2.32 7.74 8.61
C SER A 60 1.00 6.98 8.62
N VAL A 61 0.19 7.28 9.62
CA VAL A 61 -0.99 6.50 10.00
C VAL A 61 -2.19 7.43 10.08
N ILE A 62 -3.36 6.93 9.66
CA ILE A 62 -4.65 7.58 9.85
C ILE A 62 -5.37 6.86 10.99
N THR A 63 -5.70 7.58 12.06
CA THR A 63 -6.49 7.06 13.19
C THR A 63 -7.85 6.57 12.73
N ASP A 64 -8.28 5.42 13.26
CA ASP A 64 -9.62 4.86 13.07
C ASP A 64 -10.07 4.72 11.60
N PHE A 65 -9.13 4.53 10.68
CA PHE A 65 -9.42 4.43 9.24
C PHE A 65 -10.46 3.34 8.91
N LYS A 66 -10.49 2.23 9.67
CA LYS A 66 -11.51 1.16 9.54
C LYS A 66 -12.56 1.17 10.65
N GLY A 67 -12.72 2.29 11.37
CA GLY A 67 -13.55 2.44 12.56
C GLY A 67 -12.73 2.48 13.86
N PRO A 68 -13.40 2.60 15.02
CA PRO A 68 -12.75 2.79 16.31
C PRO A 68 -11.66 1.76 16.61
N ASP A 69 -10.51 2.25 17.05
CA ASP A 69 -9.27 1.51 17.38
C ASP A 69 -8.67 0.74 16.19
N LYS A 70 -9.04 1.08 14.95
CA LYS A 70 -8.58 0.40 13.73
C LYS A 70 -7.85 1.37 12.79
N SER A 71 -6.82 2.00 13.34
CA SER A 71 -5.88 2.85 12.60
C SER A 71 -5.18 2.09 11.48
N ARG A 72 -4.85 2.76 10.37
CA ARG A 72 -4.16 2.13 9.23
C ARG A 72 -3.07 3.00 8.66
N ALA A 73 -1.99 2.35 8.25
CA ALA A 73 -1.10 2.92 7.26
C ALA A 73 -1.76 2.77 5.88
N VAL A 74 -1.96 3.89 5.19
CA VAL A 74 -2.56 3.91 3.85
C VAL A 74 -1.47 4.20 2.83
N TYR A 75 -1.53 3.50 1.71
CA TYR A 75 -0.55 3.60 0.64
C TYR A 75 -1.25 3.81 -0.70
N GLU A 76 -0.64 4.62 -1.56
CA GLU A 76 -1.13 4.85 -2.91
C GLU A 76 -0.07 4.55 -3.97
N LEU A 77 -0.50 4.04 -5.13
CA LEU A 77 0.30 3.95 -6.33
C LEU A 77 -0.39 4.74 -7.44
N ILE A 78 0.32 5.72 -8.00
CA ILE A 78 -0.17 6.47 -9.15
C ILE A 78 -0.12 5.58 -10.39
N ILE A 79 -1.26 5.40 -11.05
CA ILE A 79 -1.34 4.69 -12.32
C ILE A 79 -0.92 5.68 -13.41
N LYS A 80 0.16 5.34 -14.10
CA LYS A 80 0.65 6.01 -15.31
C LYS A 80 0.11 5.32 -16.54
#